data_AF-A0A086MFH4-F1
#
_entry.id   AF-A0A086MFH4-F1
#
_cell.length_a   1.000
_cell.length_b   1.000
_cell.length_c   1.000
_cell.angle_alpha   90.00
_cell.angle_beta   90.00
_cell.angle_gamma   90.00
#
_symmetry.space_group_name_H-M   'P 1'
#
loop_
_entity.id
_entity.type
_entity.pdbx_description
1 polymer ?
#
loop_
_entity_poly.entity_id
_entity_poly.type
_entity_poly.pdbx_seq_one_letter_code
_entity_poly.pdbx_strand_id
1 'polypeptide(L)' 'MGPALASEDIFYDTSLGPSIAPTVRRLADLAPRTLALMHGSSFDGDAVTALHHLASAYDKRLRAAMSEVSA' A
#
# COMPACT_ATOMS: atom_id res chain seq x y z
N MET A 1 8.45 0.87 -5.21
CA MET A 1 7.67 0.39 -4.05
C MET A 1 8.41 -0.58 -3.12
N GLY A 2 9.39 -1.37 -3.58
CA GLY A 2 10.09 -2.37 -2.74
C GLY A 2 10.68 -1.85 -1.41
N PRO A 3 11.52 -0.81 -1.40
CA PRO A 3 12.12 -0.30 -0.16
C PRO A 3 11.10 0.19 0.87
N ALA A 4 10.05 0.89 0.44
CA ALA A 4 9.00 1.39 1.33
C ALA A 4 8.23 0.24 2.00
N LEU A 5 7.91 -0.82 1.24
CA LEU A 5 7.23 -2.00 1.79
C LEU A 5 8.10 -2.81 2.74
N ALA A 6 9.42 -2.78 2.58
CA ALA A 6 10.36 -3.41 3.49
C ALA A 6 10.49 -2.61 4.80
N SER A 7 10.48 -1.27 4.71
CA SER A 7 10.43 -0.40 5.90
C SER A 7 9.16 -0.63 6.72
N GLU A 8 8.01 -0.87 6.07
CA GLU A 8 6.77 -1.21 6.76
C GLU A 8 6.92 -2.44 7.67
N ASP A 9 7.67 -3.46 7.24
CA ASP A 9 7.89 -4.69 8.03
C ASP A 9 8.79 -4.47 9.25
N ILE A 10 9.45 -3.31 9.35
CA ILE A 10 10.35 -2.94 10.45
C ILE A 10 9.66 -1.95 11.39
N PHE A 11 9.01 -0.92 10.83
CA PHE A 11 8.49 0.21 11.59
C PHE A 11 7.00 0.09 11.90
N TYR A 12 6.22 -0.64 11.10
CA TYR A 12 4.77 -0.77 11.24
C TYR A 12 4.05 0.60 11.26
N ASP A 13 4.55 1.55 10.46
CA ASP A 13 4.06 2.93 10.41
C ASP A 13 2.60 3.01 9.93
N THR A 14 2.15 2.06 9.09
CA THR A 14 0.79 2.06 8.56
C THR A 14 -0.15 1.34 9.51
N SER A 15 -1.14 2.06 10.05
CA SER A 15 -2.27 1.42 10.71
C SER A 15 -3.15 0.70 9.69
N LEU A 16 -3.01 -0.63 9.61
CA LEU A 16 -3.71 -1.45 8.62
C LEU A 16 -5.18 -1.66 9.00
N GLY A 17 -6.08 -1.07 8.22
CA GLY A 17 -7.53 -1.27 8.31
C GLY A 17 -8.13 -1.93 7.06
N PRO A 18 -9.32 -2.57 7.17
CA PRO A 18 -9.95 -3.29 6.06
C PRO A 18 -10.31 -2.41 4.86
N SER A 19 -10.39 -1.09 5.05
CA SER A 19 -10.69 -0.12 4.01
C SER A 19 -9.47 0.32 3.17
N ILE A 20 -8.24 0.05 3.63
CA ILE A 20 -7.00 0.54 2.97
C ILE A 20 -6.90 -0.01 1.55
N ALA A 21 -6.86 -1.34 1.38
CA ALA A 21 -6.64 -1.93 0.06
C ALA A 21 -7.76 -1.61 -0.96
N PRO A 22 -9.07 -1.65 -0.60
CA PRO A 22 -10.13 -1.17 -1.49
C PRO A 22 -9.99 0.31 -1.87
N THR A 23 -9.54 1.17 -0.95
CA THR A 23 -9.37 2.59 -1.22
C THR A 23 -8.20 2.85 -2.17
N VAL A 24 -7.06 2.18 -1.95
CA VAL A 24 -5.90 2.30 -2.85
C VAL A 24 -6.23 1.79 -4.26
N ARG A 25 -7.02 0.72 -4.41
CA ARG A 25 -7.50 0.26 -5.72
C ARG A 25 -8.38 1.31 -6.42
N ARG A 26 -9.32 1.92 -5.69
CA ARG A 26 -10.15 3.02 -6.23
C ARG A 26 -9.33 4.24 -6.66
N LEU A 27 -8.20 4.51 -6.00
CA LEU A 27 -7.27 5.55 -6.46
C LEU A 27 -6.56 5.16 -7.76
N ALA A 28 -6.25 3.87 -7.95
CA ALA A 28 -5.66 3.37 -9.19
C ALA A 28 -6.63 3.50 -10.38
N ASP A 29 -7.94 3.30 -10.13
CA ASP A 29 -9.00 3.47 -11.13
C ASP A 29 -9.10 4.90 -11.69
N LEU A 30 -8.57 5.90 -10.96
CA LEU A 30 -8.48 7.29 -11.43
C LEU A 30 -7.35 7.51 -12.45
N ALA A 31 -6.57 6.47 -12.78
CA ALA A 31 -5.44 6.51 -13.69
C ALA A 31 -4.47 7.68 -13.44
N PRO A 32 -3.96 7.86 -12.20
CA PRO A 32 -3.03 8.94 -11.91
C PRO A 32 -1.75 8.78 -12.73
N ARG A 33 -1.19 9.90 -13.21
CA ARG A 33 0.09 9.91 -13.93
C ARG A 33 1.29 10.10 -13.00
N THR A 34 1.06 10.75 -11.86
CA THR A 34 2.09 11.11 -10.89
C THR A 34 1.55 10.91 -9.48
N LEU A 35 2.34 10.35 -8.58
CA LEU A 35 2.00 10.19 -7.16
C LEU A 35 2.80 11.18 -6.31
N ALA A 36 2.10 11.96 -5.50
CA ALA A 36 2.72 12.69 -4.41
C ALA A 36 2.90 11.74 -3.22
N LEU A 37 4.15 11.46 -2.84
CA LEU A 37 4.46 10.60 -1.71
C LEU A 37 4.50 11.43 -0.42
N MET A 38 4.17 10.81 0.72
CA MET A 38 4.25 11.49 2.03
C MET A 38 5.69 11.89 2.39
N HIS A 39 6.68 11.15 1.90
CA HIS A 39 8.10 11.42 2.09
C HIS A 39 8.85 11.27 0.76
N GLY A 40 9.72 12.23 0.47
CA GLY A 40 10.53 12.25 -0.75
C GLY A 40 9.89 13.01 -1.92
N SER A 41 10.44 12.80 -3.10
CA SER A 41 9.98 13.41 -4.35
C SER A 41 8.72 12.73 -4.88
N SER A 42 7.94 13.45 -5.69
CA SER A 42 6.85 12.86 -6.47
C SER A 42 7.37 11.75 -7.38
N PHE A 43 6.55 10.72 -7.59
CA PHE A 43 6.83 9.61 -8.49
C PHE A 43 6.07 9.80 -9.80
N ASP A 44 6.79 9.98 -10.91
CA ASP A 44 6.26 10.10 -12.26
C ASP A 44 6.63 8.84 -13.05
N GLY A 45 5.70 7.88 -13.12
CA GLY A 45 5.93 6.53 -13.65
C GLY A 45 4.63 5.74 -13.71
N ASP A 46 4.69 4.40 -13.75
CA ASP A 46 3.48 3.55 -13.73
C ASP A 46 2.81 3.54 -12.35
N ALA A 47 2.11 4.63 -12.05
CA ALA A 47 1.44 4.87 -10.79
C ALA A 47 0.27 3.91 -10.55
N VAL A 48 -0.43 3.49 -11.61
CA VAL A 48 -1.54 2.53 -11.53
C VAL A 48 -1.02 1.18 -11.03
N THR A 49 0.00 0.63 -11.68
CA THR A 49 0.62 -0.63 -11.23
C THR A 49 1.20 -0.49 -9.83
N ALA A 50 1.83 0.65 -9.51
CA ALA A 50 2.38 0.89 -8.19
C ALA A 50 1.31 0.89 -7.08
N LEU A 51 0.14 1.49 -7.32
CA LEU A 51 -1.00 1.47 -6.40
C LEU A 51 -1.59 0.06 -6.26
N HIS A 52 -1.71 -0.71 -7.33
CA HIS A 52 -2.17 -2.11 -7.24
C HIS A 52 -1.20 -2.99 -6.44
N HIS A 53 0.10 -2.81 -6.62
CA HIS A 53 1.11 -3.51 -5.82
C HIS A 53 1.02 -3.12 -4.34
N LEU A 54 0.86 -1.83 -4.04
CA LEU A 54 0.68 -1.33 -2.67
C LEU A 54 -0.56 -1.92 -2.00
N ALA A 55 -1.71 -1.88 -2.70
CA ALA A 55 -2.97 -2.44 -2.20
C ALA A 55 -2.84 -3.94 -1.88
N SER A 56 -2.18 -4.70 -2.76
CA SER A 56 -1.98 -6.15 -2.58
C SER A 56 -1.04 -6.44 -1.40
N ALA A 57 0.00 -5.65 -1.22
CA ALA A 57 0.95 -5.79 -0.13
C ALA A 57 0.31 -5.50 1.25
N TYR A 58 -0.55 -4.49 1.34
CA TYR A 58 -1.30 -4.19 2.57
C TYR A 58 -2.40 -5.22 2.86
N ASP A 59 -3.13 -5.69 1.84
CA ASP A 59 -4.15 -6.73 2.01
C ASP A 59 -3.54 -8.03 2.55
N LYS A 60 -2.35 -8.42 2.05
CA LYS A 60 -1.62 -9.59 2.54
C LYS A 60 -1.25 -9.46 4.03
N ARG A 61 -0.73 -8.30 4.46
CA ARG A 61 -0.34 -8.06 5.85
C ARG A 61 -1.55 -8.05 6.78
N LEU A 62 -2.64 -7.41 6.40
CA LEU A 62 -3.86 -7.40 7.19
C LEU A 62 -4.40 -8.82 7.39
N ARG A 63 -4.45 -9.63 6.33
CA ARG A 63 -4.90 -11.03 6.42
C ARG A 63 -4.00 -11.87 7.32
N ALA A 64 -2.68 -11.67 7.23
CA ALA A 64 -1.73 -12.36 8.10
C ALA A 64 -1.98 -12.01 9.58
N ALA A 65 -2.05 -10.72 9.90
CA ALA A 65 -2.32 -10.26 11.27
C ALA A 65 -3.68 -10.75 11.80
N MET A 66 -4.73 -10.74 10.97
CA MET A 66 -6.04 -11.27 11.36
C MET A 66 -6.03 -12.79 11.58
N SER A 67 -5.19 -13.53 10.86
CA SER A 67 -5.03 -14.97 11.03
C SER A 67 -4.28 -15.30 12.32
N GLU A 68 -3.28 -14.50 12.68
CA GLU A 68 -2.54 -14.63 13.95
C GLU A 68 -3.43 -14.35 15.17
N VAL A 69 -4.35 -13.38 15.08
CA VAL A 69 -5.31 -13.08 16.17
C VAL A 69 -6.32 -14.21 16.39
N SER A 70 -6.57 -15.04 15.38
CA SER A 70 -7.50 -16.16 15.45
C SER A 70 -6.86 -17.48 15.92
N ALA A 71 -5.53 -17.52 16.12
CA ALA A 71 -4.76 -18.70 16.52
C ALA A 71 -4.48 -18.70 18.03
#